data_AF-F4HIN9-F1
#
_entry.id   AF-F4HIN9-F1
#
_cell.length_a   1.000
_cell.length_b   1.000
_cell.length_c   1.000
_cell.angle_alpha   90.00
_cell.angle_beta   90.00
_cell.angle_gamma   90.00
#
_symmetry.space_group_name_H-M   'P 1'
#
loop_
_entity.id
_entity.type
_entity.pdbx_description
1 polymer ?
#
loop_
_entity_poly.entity_id
_entity_poly.type
_entity_poly.pdbx_seq_one_letter_code
_entity_poly.pdbx_strand_id
1 'polypeptide(L)'
;MRVETVRVASRDDKELINFLDSLGIRISENSPILVGRYYIEVFGIRYDAKSFDDLRRILKKLSRIYIVMPAYNEEKTIGEVLDSLLRVFKPENIIVVDDGSRDRTREIAKSRGVHVVSHLINRGLGGALGTGIQYALLKGAEIIVTFDADGQHLVEDALKVLKPVVEGKAGLAIGSRFRGNISEMPLVKRIGNILLNMITAIFALKYVSDSQSGLRAFSRECASKVKITCDGYAVSSEIIVEASRKKCKIVEIPIRAVYTEYSKKKGTNVVEGVRIAINLMLDLLFRR
;
A
#
# COMPACT_ATOMS: atom_id res chain seq x y z
N MET A 1 1.01 9.00 -9.48
CA MET A 1 2.49 8.83 -9.47
C MET A 1 3.11 9.80 -10.47
N ARG A 2 4.30 10.35 -10.19
CA ARG A 2 5.03 11.25 -11.11
C ARG A 2 5.73 10.42 -12.18
N VAL A 3 5.06 10.23 -13.32
CA VAL A 3 5.66 9.54 -14.47
C VAL A 3 6.14 10.62 -15.44
N GLU A 4 7.35 11.12 -15.23
CA GLU A 4 7.92 12.20 -16.06
C GLU A 4 8.81 11.67 -17.18
N THR A 5 9.54 10.59 -16.89
CA THR A 5 10.44 9.93 -17.84
C THR A 5 10.23 8.42 -17.75
N VAL A 6 10.17 7.75 -18.90
CA VAL A 6 10.05 6.28 -19.00
C VAL A 6 11.14 5.70 -19.90
N ARG A 7 11.53 4.45 -19.66
CA ARG A 7 12.26 3.65 -20.65
C ARG A 7 11.30 2.75 -21.40
N VAL A 8 11.34 2.75 -22.72
CA VAL A 8 10.51 1.90 -23.58
C VAL A 8 11.37 0.96 -24.42
N ALA A 9 10.78 -0.13 -24.90
CA ALA A 9 11.45 -1.05 -25.80
C ALA A 9 11.45 -0.57 -27.27
N SER A 10 10.45 0.15 -27.76
CA SER A 10 10.42 0.61 -29.16
C SER A 10 10.42 2.12 -29.24
N ARG A 11 11.50 2.73 -29.74
CA ARG A 11 11.59 4.18 -30.02
C ARG A 11 11.09 4.54 -31.42
N ASP A 12 10.83 3.57 -32.28
CA ASP A 12 10.38 3.79 -33.66
C ASP A 12 8.86 3.65 -33.83
N ASP A 13 8.17 3.24 -32.76
CA ASP A 13 6.71 3.16 -32.73
C ASP A 13 6.08 4.55 -32.57
N LYS A 14 5.68 5.14 -33.70
CA LYS A 14 5.06 6.47 -33.74
C LYS A 14 3.76 6.57 -32.93
N GLU A 15 2.98 5.49 -32.82
CA GLU A 15 1.73 5.52 -32.06
C GLU A 15 2.03 5.63 -30.56
N LEU A 16 3.03 4.88 -30.09
CA LEU A 16 3.53 4.94 -28.73
C LEU A 16 4.13 6.32 -28.39
N ILE A 17 4.99 6.85 -29.26
CA ILE A 17 5.63 8.16 -29.06
C ILE A 17 4.57 9.26 -28.95
N ASN A 18 3.68 9.37 -29.93
CA ASN A 18 2.62 10.38 -29.94
C ASN A 18 1.72 10.30 -28.69
N PHE A 19 1.43 9.07 -28.25
CA PHE A 19 0.66 8.86 -27.02
C PHE A 19 1.41 9.32 -25.77
N LEU A 20 2.69 8.96 -25.60
CA LEU A 20 3.49 9.41 -24.46
C LEU A 20 3.67 10.94 -24.46
N ASP A 21 3.89 11.54 -25.63
CA ASP A 21 3.99 12.99 -25.80
C ASP A 21 2.67 13.68 -25.42
N SER A 22 1.51 13.11 -25.81
CA SER A 22 0.20 13.63 -25.40
C SER A 22 -0.04 13.61 -23.88
N LEU A 23 0.69 12.76 -23.16
CA LEU A 23 0.68 12.66 -21.71
C LEU A 23 1.79 13.50 -21.05
N GLY A 24 2.64 14.16 -21.84
CA GLY A 24 3.81 14.91 -21.38
C GLY A 24 4.91 14.01 -20.80
N ILE A 25 4.95 12.73 -21.17
CA ILE A 25 5.92 11.74 -20.66
C ILE A 25 7.10 11.67 -21.62
N ARG A 26 8.31 11.96 -21.11
CA ARG A 26 9.54 11.90 -21.92
C ARG A 26 10.07 10.47 -22.02
N ILE A 27 10.56 10.08 -23.19
CA ILE A 27 11.30 8.82 -23.36
C ILE A 27 12.77 9.05 -23.00
N SER A 28 13.32 8.21 -22.12
CA SER A 28 14.73 8.28 -21.74
C SER A 28 15.64 8.02 -22.95
N GLU A 29 16.69 8.81 -23.12
CA GLU A 29 17.67 8.66 -24.20
C GLU A 29 18.36 7.27 -24.19
N ASN A 30 18.50 6.68 -23.00
CA ASN A 30 19.08 5.34 -22.79
C ASN A 30 18.07 4.19 -23.01
N SER A 31 16.92 4.46 -23.62
CA SER A 31 15.93 3.42 -23.95
C SER A 31 16.44 2.53 -25.09
N PRO A 32 16.49 1.20 -24.94
CA PRO A 32 16.94 0.31 -25.99
C PRO A 32 15.93 0.26 -27.15
N ILE A 33 16.40 -0.10 -28.34
CA ILE A 33 15.57 -0.34 -29.52
C ILE A 33 15.37 -1.86 -29.65
N LEU A 34 14.20 -2.33 -29.25
CA LEU A 34 13.74 -3.71 -29.18
C LEU A 34 12.37 -3.80 -29.84
N VAL A 35 12.34 -4.39 -31.04
CA VAL A 35 11.11 -4.57 -31.82
C VAL A 35 10.21 -5.64 -31.18
N GLY A 36 8.91 -5.37 -31.03
CA GLY A 36 7.89 -6.38 -30.70
C GLY A 36 7.68 -6.70 -29.21
N ARG A 37 8.30 -5.97 -28.27
CA ARG A 37 7.99 -6.06 -26.83
C ARG A 37 7.68 -4.66 -26.30
N TYR A 38 6.63 -4.50 -25.51
CA TYR A 38 6.34 -3.23 -24.83
C TYR A 38 6.72 -3.37 -23.36
N TYR A 39 7.50 -2.42 -22.84
CA TYR A 39 7.65 -2.26 -21.41
C TYR A 39 7.80 -0.78 -21.09
N ILE A 40 7.49 -0.42 -19.84
CA ILE A 40 7.88 0.86 -19.26
C ILE A 40 8.66 0.63 -17.99
N GLU A 41 9.71 1.40 -17.78
CA GLU A 41 10.41 1.47 -16.50
C GLU A 41 10.08 2.79 -15.81
N VAL A 42 9.59 2.71 -14.58
CA VAL A 42 9.26 3.88 -13.76
C VAL A 42 9.84 3.70 -12.37
N PHE A 43 10.67 4.65 -11.93
CA PHE A 43 11.42 4.58 -10.66
C PHE A 43 12.16 3.24 -10.48
N GLY A 44 12.81 2.73 -11.54
CA GLY A 44 13.55 1.47 -11.53
C GLY A 44 12.68 0.19 -11.53
N ILE A 45 11.35 0.32 -11.58
CA ILE A 45 10.44 -0.80 -11.71
C ILE A 45 10.02 -0.95 -13.17
N ARG A 46 10.39 -2.07 -13.77
CA ARG A 46 9.93 -2.48 -15.11
C ARG A 46 8.53 -3.07 -15.06
N TYR A 47 7.65 -2.64 -15.94
CA TYR A 47 6.32 -3.18 -16.20
C TYR A 47 6.28 -3.67 -17.64
N ASP A 48 6.06 -4.97 -17.82
CA ASP A 48 5.98 -5.59 -19.14
C ASP A 48 4.52 -5.57 -19.64
N ALA A 49 4.35 -5.17 -20.90
CA ALA A 49 3.06 -5.10 -21.58
C ALA A 49 3.06 -6.01 -22.81
N LYS A 50 1.95 -6.74 -22.99
CA LYS A 50 1.79 -7.68 -24.12
C LYS A 50 1.41 -7.00 -25.44
N SER A 51 0.79 -5.84 -25.33
CA SER A 51 0.33 -5.03 -26.46
C SER A 51 0.36 -3.55 -26.08
N PHE A 52 0.16 -2.68 -27.07
CA PHE A 52 0.08 -1.25 -26.81
C PHE A 52 -1.14 -0.87 -25.95
N ASP A 53 -2.29 -1.54 -26.12
CA ASP A 53 -3.46 -1.35 -25.25
C ASP A 53 -3.20 -1.77 -23.80
N ASP A 54 -2.45 -2.86 -23.61
CA ASP A 54 -2.02 -3.27 -22.27
C ASP A 54 -1.11 -2.21 -21.63
N LEU A 55 -0.23 -1.60 -22.41
CA LEU A 55 0.61 -0.50 -21.97
C LEU A 55 -0.22 0.74 -21.59
N ARG A 56 -1.19 1.14 -22.42
CA ARG A 56 -2.12 2.24 -22.12
C ARG A 56 -2.85 1.98 -20.79
N ARG A 57 -3.29 0.74 -20.57
CA ARG A 57 -3.94 0.33 -19.31
C ARG A 57 -3.00 0.45 -18.11
N ILE A 58 -1.75 0.00 -18.23
CA ILE A 58 -0.73 0.14 -17.19
C ILE A 58 -0.50 1.61 -16.86
N LEU A 59 -0.26 2.47 -17.87
CA LEU A 59 -0.04 3.90 -17.68
C LEU A 59 -1.24 4.60 -17.01
N LYS A 60 -2.46 4.26 -17.42
CA LYS A 60 -3.69 4.75 -16.78
C LYS A 60 -3.77 4.35 -15.30
N LYS A 61 -3.38 3.13 -14.95
CA LYS A 61 -3.33 2.71 -13.54
C LYS A 61 -2.27 3.47 -12.76
N LEU A 62 -1.06 3.61 -13.32
CA LEU A 62 0.06 4.30 -12.69
C LEU A 62 -0.24 5.79 -12.39
N SER A 63 -1.02 6.46 -13.25
CA SER A 63 -1.45 7.84 -13.01
C SER A 63 -2.50 7.98 -11.92
N ARG A 64 -3.21 6.90 -11.58
CA ARG A 64 -4.32 6.87 -10.59
C ARG A 64 -4.01 5.97 -9.38
N ILE A 65 -2.74 5.92 -8.97
CA ILE A 65 -2.31 5.34 -7.70
C ILE A 65 -2.54 6.36 -6.59
N TYR A 66 -3.19 5.94 -5.50
CA TYR A 66 -3.35 6.73 -4.29
C TYR A 66 -2.68 6.04 -3.10
N ILE A 67 -1.99 6.82 -2.27
CA ILE A 67 -1.41 6.40 -1.00
C ILE A 67 -2.38 6.81 0.11
N VAL A 68 -2.80 5.85 0.94
CA VAL A 68 -3.60 6.06 2.13
C VAL A 68 -2.71 5.85 3.34
N MET A 69 -2.56 6.90 4.13
CA MET A 69 -1.69 6.92 5.30
C MET A 69 -2.49 7.23 6.56
N PRO A 70 -2.83 6.22 7.37
CA PRO A 70 -3.42 6.46 8.69
C PRO A 70 -2.36 7.07 9.62
N ALA A 71 -2.74 8.07 10.40
CA ALA A 71 -1.84 8.76 11.32
C ALA A 71 -2.54 9.12 12.63
N TYR A 72 -1.89 8.84 13.76
CA TYR A 72 -2.33 9.24 15.09
C TYR A 72 -1.12 9.55 15.98
N ASN A 73 -0.92 10.83 16.30
CA ASN A 73 0.23 11.31 17.07
C ASN A 73 1.59 10.87 16.49
N GLU A 74 1.84 11.23 15.23
CA GLU A 74 3.02 10.92 14.43
C GLU A 74 3.82 12.18 14.03
N GLU A 75 3.74 13.27 14.80
CA GLU A 75 4.40 14.54 14.45
C GLU A 75 5.92 14.42 14.22
N LYS A 76 6.55 13.41 14.84
CA LYS A 76 8.00 13.17 14.78
C LYS A 76 8.45 12.52 13.47
N THR A 77 7.58 11.79 12.79
CA THR A 77 7.95 10.94 11.64
C THR A 77 7.20 11.30 10.37
N ILE A 78 5.96 11.80 10.48
CA ILE A 78 5.08 12.00 9.32
C ILE A 78 5.68 12.97 8.28
N GLY A 79 6.44 13.97 8.72
CA GLY A 79 7.12 14.91 7.82
C GLY A 79 8.08 14.21 6.87
N GLU A 80 9.03 13.43 7.42
CA GLU A 80 10.04 12.71 6.63
C GLU A 80 9.40 11.64 5.72
N VAL A 81 8.37 10.95 6.22
CA VAL A 81 7.63 9.94 5.44
C VAL A 81 6.94 10.58 4.24
N LEU A 82 6.25 11.71 4.45
CA LEU A 82 5.62 12.46 3.35
C LEU A 82 6.66 12.97 2.37
N ASP A 83 7.77 13.54 2.83
CA ASP A 83 8.81 14.09 1.99
C ASP A 83 9.44 12.98 1.10
N SER A 84 9.56 11.75 1.62
CA SER A 84 9.97 10.59 0.83
C SER A 84 8.93 10.19 -0.22
N LEU A 85 7.65 10.09 0.16
CA LEU A 85 6.56 9.75 -0.76
C LEU A 85 6.39 10.79 -1.87
N LEU A 86 6.55 12.07 -1.55
CA LEU A 86 6.38 13.20 -2.48
C LEU A 86 7.45 13.25 -3.58
N ARG A 87 8.57 12.53 -3.42
CA ARG A 87 9.56 12.35 -4.51
C ARG A 87 9.01 11.48 -5.64
N VAL A 88 8.03 10.63 -5.35
CA VAL A 88 7.51 9.60 -6.27
C VAL A 88 6.05 9.87 -6.64
N PHE A 89 5.25 10.33 -5.69
CA PHE A 89 3.83 10.59 -5.85
C PHE A 89 3.56 12.10 -5.90
N LYS A 90 2.50 12.48 -6.60
CA LYS A 90 2.03 13.87 -6.58
C LYS A 90 1.27 14.11 -5.27
N PRO A 91 1.25 15.33 -4.71
CA PRO A 91 0.54 15.62 -3.46
C PRO A 91 -0.93 15.19 -3.48
N GLU A 92 -1.62 15.38 -4.60
CA GLU A 92 -3.02 14.99 -4.80
C GLU A 92 -3.25 13.46 -4.77
N ASN A 93 -2.20 12.66 -4.90
CA ASN A 93 -2.26 11.21 -4.80
C ASN A 93 -2.01 10.70 -3.37
N ILE A 94 -1.74 11.57 -2.39
CA ILE A 94 -1.47 11.16 -1.02
C ILE A 94 -2.63 11.62 -0.13
N ILE A 95 -3.16 10.70 0.66
CA ILE A 95 -4.28 10.91 1.57
C ILE A 95 -3.80 10.53 2.97
N VAL A 96 -3.66 11.53 3.82
CA VAL A 96 -3.44 11.35 5.24
C VAL A 96 -4.79 11.30 5.94
N VAL A 97 -5.01 10.25 6.71
CA VAL A 97 -6.16 10.16 7.60
C VAL A 97 -5.67 10.41 9.03
N ASP A 98 -5.85 11.63 9.49
CA ASP A 98 -5.54 12.06 10.85
C ASP A 98 -6.65 11.60 11.81
N ASP A 99 -6.37 10.58 12.60
CA ASP A 99 -7.34 9.89 13.45
C ASP A 99 -7.53 10.59 14.80
N GLY A 100 -7.73 11.91 14.77
CA GLY A 100 -7.94 12.74 15.95
C GLY A 100 -6.66 12.99 16.77
N SER A 101 -5.52 13.25 16.10
CA SER A 101 -4.25 13.54 16.78
C SER A 101 -4.34 14.78 17.67
N ARG A 102 -3.60 14.76 18.78
CA ARG A 102 -3.48 15.88 19.73
C ARG A 102 -2.19 16.68 19.57
N ASP A 103 -1.31 16.21 18.70
CA ASP A 103 -0.01 16.79 18.40
C ASP A 103 -0.02 17.52 17.04
N ARG A 104 1.14 17.88 16.49
CA ARG A 104 1.23 18.62 15.22
C ARG A 104 1.06 17.77 13.96
N THR A 105 0.68 16.48 14.07
CA THR A 105 0.55 15.55 12.92
C THR A 105 -0.26 16.15 11.77
N ARG A 106 -1.44 16.68 12.08
CA ARG A 106 -2.36 17.27 11.09
C ARG A 106 -1.77 18.50 10.40
N GLU A 107 -1.15 19.39 11.18
CA GLU A 107 -0.54 20.62 10.70
C GLU A 107 0.61 20.32 9.73
N ILE A 108 1.49 19.40 10.13
CA ILE A 108 2.63 18.94 9.33
C ILE A 108 2.16 18.33 8.02
N ALA A 109 1.14 17.47 8.05
CA ALA A 109 0.58 16.88 6.83
C ALA A 109 -0.01 17.94 5.89
N LYS A 110 -0.82 18.87 6.42
CA LYS A 110 -1.41 19.95 5.61
C LYS A 110 -0.35 20.83 4.95
N SER A 111 0.75 21.11 5.63
CA SER A 111 1.81 21.97 5.08
C SER A 111 2.52 21.37 3.86
N ARG A 112 2.34 20.06 3.59
CA ARG A 112 2.86 19.37 2.39
C ARG A 112 1.92 19.39 1.18
N GLY A 113 0.73 19.98 1.32
CA GLY A 113 -0.25 20.08 0.23
C GLY A 113 -0.93 18.76 -0.14
N VAL A 114 -0.81 17.73 0.70
CA VAL A 114 -1.51 16.44 0.51
C VAL A 114 -2.96 16.54 0.97
N HIS A 115 -3.79 15.57 0.59
CA HIS A 115 -5.13 15.49 1.15
C HIS A 115 -5.07 15.07 2.63
N VAL A 116 -5.79 15.79 3.49
CA VAL A 116 -5.90 15.44 4.92
C VAL A 116 -7.37 15.30 5.29
N VAL A 117 -7.75 14.10 5.69
CA VAL A 117 -9.07 13.77 6.24
C VAL A 117 -8.90 13.59 7.75
N SER A 118 -9.67 14.33 8.56
CA SER A 118 -9.54 14.26 10.03
C SER A 118 -10.79 13.64 10.64
N HIS A 119 -10.59 12.71 11.57
CA HIS A 119 -11.65 12.26 12.47
C HIS A 119 -11.74 13.18 13.69
N LEU A 120 -12.96 13.38 14.20
CA LEU A 120 -13.20 14.15 15.44
C LEU A 120 -12.76 13.40 16.69
N ILE A 121 -12.84 12.07 16.65
CA ILE A 121 -12.40 11.15 17.71
C ILE A 121 -11.50 10.10 17.08
N ASN A 122 -10.58 9.52 17.86
CA ASN A 122 -9.78 8.39 17.42
C ASN A 122 -10.70 7.17 17.19
N ARG A 123 -10.74 6.69 15.95
CA ARG A 123 -11.51 5.52 15.50
C ARG A 123 -10.64 4.28 15.31
N GLY A 124 -9.36 4.37 15.63
CA GLY A 124 -8.39 3.31 15.46
C GLY A 124 -7.93 3.13 14.00
N LEU A 125 -6.91 2.28 13.84
CA LEU A 125 -6.26 2.01 12.56
C LEU A 125 -7.25 1.59 11.47
N GLY A 126 -8.20 0.73 11.79
CA GLY A 126 -9.17 0.22 10.82
C GLY A 126 -10.19 1.27 10.41
N GLY A 127 -10.65 2.11 11.35
CA GLY A 127 -11.49 3.26 11.03
C GLY A 127 -10.77 4.24 10.10
N ALA A 128 -9.50 4.54 10.39
CA ALA A 128 -8.67 5.42 9.56
C ALA A 128 -8.43 4.84 8.15
N LEU A 129 -8.09 3.56 8.05
CA LEU A 129 -7.91 2.87 6.78
C LEU A 129 -9.21 2.83 5.95
N GLY A 130 -10.35 2.51 6.57
CA GLY A 130 -11.65 2.49 5.92
C GLY A 130 -12.00 3.84 5.30
N THR A 131 -11.86 4.92 6.08
CA THR A 131 -12.09 6.29 5.61
C THR A 131 -11.17 6.64 4.43
N GLY A 132 -9.87 6.35 4.55
CA GLY A 132 -8.89 6.66 3.51
C GLY A 132 -9.11 5.88 2.21
N ILE A 133 -9.40 4.58 2.30
CA ILE A 133 -9.72 3.73 1.14
C ILE A 133 -10.98 4.24 0.44
N GLN A 134 -12.04 4.55 1.18
CA GLN A 134 -13.27 5.09 0.62
C GLN A 134 -13.02 6.44 -0.08
N TYR A 135 -12.28 7.34 0.57
CA TYR A 135 -11.93 8.63 -0.01
C TYR A 135 -11.10 8.48 -1.30
N ALA A 136 -10.12 7.56 -1.33
CA ALA A 136 -9.35 7.26 -2.53
C ALA A 136 -10.23 6.73 -3.68
N LEU A 137 -11.17 5.82 -3.39
CA LEU A 137 -12.10 5.30 -4.39
C LEU A 137 -12.96 6.40 -5.01
N LEU A 138 -13.45 7.35 -4.19
CA LEU A 138 -14.21 8.52 -4.63
C LEU A 138 -13.37 9.47 -5.50
N LYS A 139 -12.06 9.58 -5.23
CA LYS A 139 -11.11 10.32 -6.07
C LYS A 139 -10.70 9.59 -7.36
N GLY A 140 -11.33 8.44 -7.64
CA GLY A 140 -11.09 7.69 -8.87
C GLY A 140 -9.82 6.84 -8.84
N ALA A 141 -9.36 6.41 -7.66
CA ALA A 141 -8.23 5.50 -7.54
C ALA A 141 -8.43 4.22 -8.35
N GLU A 142 -7.45 3.86 -9.18
CA GLU A 142 -7.35 2.55 -9.83
C GLU A 142 -6.56 1.56 -8.97
N ILE A 143 -5.64 2.10 -8.15
CA ILE A 143 -4.82 1.35 -7.20
C ILE A 143 -4.72 2.17 -5.92
N ILE A 144 -4.83 1.49 -4.78
CA ILE A 144 -4.68 2.09 -3.45
C ILE A 144 -3.53 1.39 -2.75
N VAL A 145 -2.64 2.15 -2.13
CA VAL A 145 -1.56 1.62 -1.29
C VAL A 145 -1.75 2.12 0.13
N THR A 146 -1.76 1.23 1.11
CA THR A 146 -1.69 1.61 2.51
C THR A 146 -0.23 1.74 2.93
N PHE A 147 0.10 2.81 3.65
CA PHE A 147 1.46 3.13 4.05
C PHE A 147 1.45 3.75 5.45
N ASP A 148 2.20 3.19 6.40
CA ASP A 148 2.19 3.68 7.79
C ASP A 148 2.99 4.98 7.95
N ALA A 149 2.52 5.89 8.81
CA ALA A 149 3.15 7.19 9.06
C ALA A 149 4.35 7.15 10.06
N ASP A 150 4.69 5.99 10.59
CA ASP A 150 5.66 5.79 11.68
C ASP A 150 7.12 5.58 11.21
N GLY A 151 7.34 5.64 9.89
CA GLY A 151 8.66 5.49 9.27
C GLY A 151 9.16 4.05 9.11
N GLN A 152 8.33 3.02 9.35
CA GLN A 152 8.76 1.62 9.21
C GLN A 152 8.82 1.10 7.76
N HIS A 153 8.23 1.83 6.81
CA HIS A 153 8.17 1.42 5.40
C HIS A 153 9.00 2.34 4.52
N LEU A 154 9.52 1.76 3.44
CA LEU A 154 10.30 2.46 2.43
C LEU A 154 9.49 2.62 1.15
N VAL A 155 9.66 3.76 0.48
CA VAL A 155 8.94 4.06 -0.77
C VAL A 155 9.32 3.09 -1.87
N GLU A 156 10.57 2.61 -1.91
CA GLU A 156 10.99 1.59 -2.88
C GLU A 156 10.24 0.27 -2.68
N ASP A 157 9.87 -0.06 -1.44
CA ASP A 157 9.12 -1.27 -1.16
C ASP A 157 7.63 -1.10 -1.54
N ALA A 158 7.06 0.10 -1.39
CA ALA A 158 5.74 0.41 -1.94
C ALA A 158 5.70 0.23 -3.47
N LEU A 159 6.75 0.67 -4.18
CA LEU A 159 6.89 0.49 -5.63
C LEU A 159 6.94 -0.99 -6.05
N LYS A 160 7.59 -1.85 -5.26
CA LYS A 160 7.59 -3.31 -5.50
C LYS A 160 6.21 -3.92 -5.26
N VAL A 161 5.54 -3.54 -4.17
CA VAL A 161 4.21 -4.05 -3.81
C VAL A 161 3.16 -3.63 -4.84
N LEU A 162 3.31 -2.46 -5.46
CA LEU A 162 2.46 -1.97 -6.56
C LEU A 162 2.50 -2.86 -7.81
N LYS A 163 3.68 -3.36 -8.18
CA LYS A 163 3.91 -4.06 -9.46
C LYS A 163 2.88 -5.15 -9.80
N PRO A 164 2.66 -6.18 -8.97
CA PRO A 164 1.71 -7.25 -9.29
C PRO A 164 0.26 -6.76 -9.44
N VAL A 165 -0.12 -5.66 -8.79
CA VAL A 165 -1.48 -5.09 -8.85
C VAL A 165 -1.66 -4.28 -10.13
N VAL A 166 -0.65 -3.47 -10.50
CA VAL A 166 -0.62 -2.72 -11.75
C VAL A 166 -0.74 -3.68 -12.95
N GLU A 167 0.08 -4.75 -12.95
CA GLU A 167 0.09 -5.78 -14.00
C GLU A 167 -1.17 -6.67 -14.01
N GLY A 168 -2.09 -6.48 -13.04
CA GLY A 168 -3.31 -7.28 -12.94
C GLY A 168 -3.06 -8.74 -12.53
N LYS A 169 -1.88 -9.04 -11.99
CA LYS A 169 -1.52 -10.38 -11.49
C LYS A 169 -2.08 -10.65 -10.10
N ALA A 170 -2.46 -9.61 -9.36
CA ALA A 170 -3.07 -9.70 -8.03
C ALA A 170 -4.13 -8.59 -7.82
N GLY A 171 -5.15 -8.90 -7.02
CA GLY A 171 -6.09 -7.91 -6.50
C GLY A 171 -5.59 -7.27 -5.20
N LEU A 172 -4.81 -8.02 -4.42
CA LEU A 172 -4.17 -7.57 -3.19
C LEU A 172 -2.72 -8.05 -3.16
N ALA A 173 -1.78 -7.13 -2.98
CA ALA A 173 -0.38 -7.43 -2.72
C ALA A 173 -0.02 -6.96 -1.30
N ILE A 174 0.66 -7.81 -0.55
CA ILE A 174 1.06 -7.55 0.83
C ILE A 174 2.59 -7.51 0.88
N GLY A 175 3.15 -6.43 1.40
CA GLY A 175 4.58 -6.38 1.69
C GLY A 175 4.89 -7.26 2.90
N SER A 176 5.68 -8.32 2.75
CA SER A 176 6.04 -9.23 3.83
C SER A 176 7.47 -9.01 4.30
N ARG A 177 7.62 -8.67 5.59
CA ARG A 177 8.94 -8.57 6.25
C ARG A 177 9.56 -9.95 6.44
N PHE A 178 8.72 -10.98 6.62
CA PHE A 178 9.13 -12.37 6.83
C PHE A 178 9.70 -13.05 5.58
N ARG A 179 9.37 -12.53 4.39
CA ARG A 179 10.00 -12.97 3.13
C ARG A 179 11.23 -12.15 2.77
N GLY A 180 11.54 -11.10 3.53
CA GLY A 180 12.74 -10.28 3.45
C GLY A 180 13.77 -10.69 4.51
N ASN A 181 14.65 -9.75 4.87
CA ASN A 181 15.60 -9.95 5.96
C ASN A 181 14.91 -9.67 7.32
N ILE A 182 14.83 -10.70 8.16
CA ILE A 182 14.18 -10.69 9.48
C ILE A 182 15.15 -10.36 10.63
N SER A 183 16.43 -10.11 10.35
CA SER A 183 17.47 -9.94 11.38
C SER A 183 17.20 -8.80 12.37
N GLU A 184 16.45 -7.78 11.96
CA GLU A 184 16.17 -6.60 12.80
C GLU A 184 14.84 -6.68 13.55
N MET A 185 14.01 -7.71 13.31
CA MET A 185 12.70 -7.84 13.95
C MET A 185 12.83 -8.37 15.39
N PRO A 186 12.28 -7.68 16.41
CA PRO A 186 12.26 -8.19 17.77
C PRO A 186 11.57 -9.56 17.87
N LEU A 187 12.20 -10.53 18.55
CA LEU A 187 11.70 -11.91 18.69
C LEU A 187 10.26 -11.96 19.23
N VAL A 188 9.91 -11.06 20.15
CA VAL A 188 8.57 -10.95 20.72
C VAL A 188 7.51 -10.59 19.66
N LYS A 189 7.83 -9.65 18.75
CA LYS A 189 6.95 -9.29 17.62
C LYS A 189 6.84 -10.46 16.62
N ARG A 190 7.92 -11.24 16.47
CA ARG A 190 7.94 -12.44 15.61
C ARG A 190 6.91 -13.48 16.06
N ILE A 191 6.87 -13.79 17.35
CA ILE A 191 5.95 -14.79 17.91
C ILE A 191 4.49 -14.33 17.80
N GLY A 192 4.21 -13.07 18.14
CA GLY A 192 2.86 -12.51 18.00
C GLY A 192 2.34 -12.54 16.56
N ASN A 193 3.20 -12.20 15.59
CA ASN A 193 2.87 -12.29 14.18
C ASN A 193 2.60 -13.74 13.72
N ILE A 194 3.36 -14.72 14.20
CA ILE A 194 3.12 -16.14 13.86
C ILE A 194 1.73 -16.57 14.34
N LEU A 195 1.35 -16.24 15.58
CA LEU A 195 0.02 -16.55 16.12
C LEU A 195 -1.10 -15.92 15.28
N LEU A 196 -0.97 -14.63 14.96
CA LEU A 196 -1.96 -13.91 14.15
C LEU A 196 -2.01 -14.43 12.71
N ASN A 197 -0.88 -14.83 12.14
CA ASN A 197 -0.82 -15.48 10.83
C ASN A 197 -1.56 -16.81 10.83
N MET A 198 -1.43 -17.62 11.89
CA MET A 198 -2.16 -18.88 12.02
C MET A 198 -3.66 -18.66 12.07
N ILE A 199 -4.13 -17.71 12.89
CA ILE A 199 -5.56 -17.36 12.98
C ILE A 199 -6.05 -16.85 11.63
N THR A 200 -5.32 -15.91 11.02
CA THR A 200 -5.66 -15.38 9.70
C THR A 200 -5.72 -16.49 8.66
N ALA A 201 -4.79 -17.46 8.69
CA ALA A 201 -4.77 -18.56 7.75
C ALA A 201 -5.99 -19.47 7.87
N ILE A 202 -6.45 -19.74 9.10
CA ILE A 202 -7.66 -20.53 9.36
C ILE A 202 -8.88 -19.84 8.74
N PHE A 203 -9.07 -18.55 9.02
CA PHE A 203 -10.27 -17.83 8.57
C PHE A 203 -10.24 -17.36 7.11
N ALA A 204 -9.06 -17.03 6.59
CA ALA A 204 -8.89 -16.68 5.19
C ALA A 204 -8.78 -17.92 4.28
N LEU A 205 -8.70 -19.14 4.86
CA LEU A 205 -8.36 -20.39 4.17
C LEU A 205 -7.11 -20.26 3.30
N LYS A 206 -6.20 -19.36 3.69
CA LYS A 206 -5.01 -19.01 2.93
C LYS A 206 -3.93 -18.49 3.86
N TYR A 207 -2.76 -19.13 3.80
CA TYR A 207 -1.60 -18.68 4.55
C TYR A 207 -1.03 -17.38 3.96
N VAL A 208 -0.74 -16.42 4.85
CA VAL A 208 0.01 -15.20 4.57
C VAL A 208 1.10 -15.10 5.65
N SER A 209 2.33 -14.88 5.21
CA SER A 209 3.52 -14.84 6.08
C SER A 209 3.64 -13.57 6.92
N ASP A 210 2.98 -12.47 6.55
CA ASP A 210 2.95 -11.23 7.34
C ASP A 210 1.54 -10.59 7.32
N SER A 211 0.61 -11.17 8.09
CA SER A 211 -0.77 -10.69 8.14
C SER A 211 -0.88 -9.25 8.66
N GLN A 212 0.09 -8.81 9.47
CA GLN A 212 0.07 -7.53 10.18
C GLN A 212 0.84 -6.41 9.48
N SER A 213 1.38 -6.65 8.27
CA SER A 213 2.11 -5.61 7.55
C SER A 213 1.19 -4.49 7.07
N GLY A 214 1.43 -3.24 7.50
CA GLY A 214 0.67 -2.07 7.05
C GLY A 214 0.88 -1.70 5.58
N LEU A 215 1.93 -2.20 4.93
CA LEU A 215 2.21 -1.92 3.52
C LEU A 215 1.49 -2.91 2.60
N ARG A 216 0.41 -2.45 1.95
CA ARG A 216 -0.41 -3.26 1.05
C ARG A 216 -0.79 -2.46 -0.18
N ALA A 217 -0.98 -3.12 -1.32
CA ALA A 217 -1.57 -2.53 -2.52
C ALA A 217 -2.84 -3.27 -2.94
N PHE A 218 -3.86 -2.52 -3.29
CA PHE A 218 -5.18 -3.01 -3.70
C PHE A 218 -5.47 -2.55 -5.12
N SER A 219 -6.04 -3.44 -5.94
CA SER A 219 -6.75 -3.00 -7.14
C SER A 219 -8.04 -2.29 -6.72
N ARG A 220 -8.54 -1.38 -7.56
CA ARG A 220 -9.85 -0.74 -7.36
C ARG A 220 -10.96 -1.76 -7.09
N GLU A 221 -10.97 -2.85 -7.85
CA GLU A 221 -11.96 -3.93 -7.71
C GLU A 221 -11.85 -4.64 -6.36
N CYS A 222 -10.63 -4.90 -5.86
CA CYS A 222 -10.43 -5.51 -4.55
C CYS A 222 -10.86 -4.55 -3.43
N ALA A 223 -10.38 -3.30 -3.51
CA ALA A 223 -10.68 -2.27 -2.52
C ALA A 223 -12.18 -1.97 -2.40
N SER A 224 -12.94 -2.01 -3.50
CA SER A 224 -14.39 -1.76 -3.46
C SER A 224 -15.20 -2.92 -2.85
N LYS A 225 -14.63 -4.13 -2.81
CA LYS A 225 -15.27 -5.33 -2.28
C LYS A 225 -14.94 -5.59 -0.81
N VAL A 226 -13.76 -5.18 -0.36
CA VAL A 226 -13.29 -5.37 1.03
C VAL A 226 -14.03 -4.37 1.93
N LYS A 227 -14.84 -4.90 2.85
CA LYS A 227 -15.54 -4.09 3.85
C LYS A 227 -14.81 -4.18 5.18
N ILE A 228 -14.22 -3.06 5.60
CA ILE A 228 -13.61 -2.93 6.92
C ILE A 228 -14.71 -2.61 7.93
N THR A 229 -14.77 -3.37 9.01
CA THR A 229 -15.67 -3.11 10.14
C THR A 229 -14.95 -3.09 11.47
N CYS A 230 -13.76 -3.69 11.55
CA CYS A 230 -12.92 -3.58 12.72
C CYS A 230 -12.30 -2.19 12.75
N ASP A 231 -12.53 -1.45 13.83
CA ASP A 231 -11.95 -0.12 14.03
C ASP A 231 -10.47 -0.20 14.49
N GLY A 232 -10.09 -1.27 15.20
CA GLY A 232 -8.73 -1.46 15.75
C GLY A 232 -7.74 -2.24 14.87
N TYR A 233 -6.65 -2.71 15.47
CA TYR A 233 -5.56 -3.44 14.81
C TYR A 233 -5.97 -4.75 14.13
N ALA A 234 -7.11 -5.33 14.51
CA ALA A 234 -7.71 -6.50 13.88
C ALA A 234 -7.96 -6.32 12.37
N VAL A 235 -8.06 -5.06 11.89
CA VAL A 235 -8.26 -4.73 10.48
C VAL A 235 -7.25 -5.39 9.54
N SER A 236 -6.01 -5.56 9.99
CA SER A 236 -4.94 -6.18 9.20
C SER A 236 -5.31 -7.60 8.76
N SER A 237 -5.89 -8.39 9.66
CA SER A 237 -6.39 -9.73 9.38
C SER A 237 -7.75 -9.71 8.68
N GLU A 238 -8.66 -8.80 9.07
CA GLU A 238 -9.96 -8.63 8.43
C GLU A 238 -9.82 -8.39 6.92
N ILE A 239 -8.90 -7.52 6.51
CA ILE A 239 -8.63 -7.22 5.10
C ILE A 239 -8.28 -8.50 4.32
N ILE A 240 -7.43 -9.37 4.89
CA ILE A 240 -6.99 -10.60 4.23
C ILE A 240 -8.15 -11.60 4.13
N VAL A 241 -8.91 -11.74 5.21
CA VAL A 241 -10.08 -12.63 5.26
C VAL A 241 -11.13 -12.18 4.24
N GLU A 242 -11.48 -10.89 4.22
CA GLU A 242 -12.46 -10.34 3.28
C GLU A 242 -11.96 -10.43 1.84
N ALA A 243 -10.70 -10.07 1.56
CA ALA A 243 -10.13 -10.23 0.22
C ALA A 243 -10.19 -11.69 -0.26
N SER A 244 -9.91 -12.66 0.62
CA SER A 244 -10.00 -14.09 0.31
C SER A 244 -11.44 -14.53 0.05
N ARG A 245 -12.40 -14.14 0.92
CA ARG A 245 -13.84 -14.40 0.74
C ARG A 245 -14.39 -13.83 -0.56
N LYS A 246 -13.90 -12.67 -0.99
CA LYS A 246 -14.26 -12.03 -2.26
C LYS A 246 -13.46 -12.57 -3.45
N LYS A 247 -12.73 -13.67 -3.28
CA LYS A 247 -11.92 -14.37 -4.31
C LYS A 247 -10.87 -13.46 -4.96
N CYS A 248 -10.38 -12.46 -4.23
CA CYS A 248 -9.30 -11.61 -4.71
C CYS A 248 -8.00 -12.41 -4.72
N LYS A 249 -7.22 -12.30 -5.80
CA LYS A 249 -5.90 -12.93 -5.86
C LYS A 249 -4.92 -12.18 -4.97
N ILE A 250 -4.50 -12.82 -3.88
CA ILE A 250 -3.54 -12.30 -2.89
C ILE A 250 -2.12 -12.81 -3.20
N VAL A 251 -1.13 -11.92 -3.20
CA VAL A 251 0.31 -12.23 -3.31
C VAL A 251 1.11 -11.53 -2.23
N GLU A 252 2.28 -12.08 -1.90
CA GLU A 252 3.21 -11.48 -0.94
C GLU A 252 4.50 -11.06 -1.64
N ILE A 253 4.96 -9.85 -1.35
CA ILE A 253 6.16 -9.26 -1.92
C ILE A 253 7.16 -9.02 -0.78
N PRO A 254 8.40 -9.53 -0.86
CA PRO A 254 9.43 -9.25 0.14
C PRO A 254 9.68 -7.75 0.31
N ILE A 255 9.66 -7.27 1.55
CA ILE A 255 10.01 -5.88 1.89
C ILE A 255 11.07 -5.84 2.99
N ARG A 256 11.77 -4.72 3.12
CA ARG A 256 12.72 -4.49 4.21
C ARG A 256 11.96 -4.13 5.47
N ALA A 257 12.42 -4.60 6.61
CA ALA A 257 11.92 -4.17 7.90
C ALA A 257 12.80 -3.03 8.42
N VAL A 258 12.26 -1.82 8.53
CA VAL A 258 12.98 -0.68 9.11
C VAL A 258 12.51 -0.48 10.54
N TYR A 259 13.42 -0.62 11.51
CA TYR A 259 13.11 -0.42 12.92
C TYR A 259 13.94 0.72 13.52
N THR A 260 13.32 1.88 13.69
CA THR A 260 13.90 2.99 14.46
C THR A 260 13.68 2.80 15.97
N GLU A 261 14.46 3.46 16.83
CA GLU A 261 14.24 3.45 18.29
C GLU A 261 12.84 3.92 18.69
N TYR A 262 12.25 4.83 17.91
CA TYR A 262 10.86 5.27 18.07
C TYR A 262 9.88 4.15 17.70
N SER A 263 10.04 3.54 16.52
CA SER A 263 9.11 2.54 16.01
C SER A 263 9.24 1.17 16.71
N LYS A 264 10.37 0.89 17.36
CA LYS A 264 10.53 -0.30 18.25
C LYS A 264 9.59 -0.25 19.44
N LYS A 265 9.36 0.94 20.01
CA LYS A 265 8.47 1.17 21.17
C LYS A 265 6.98 1.19 20.79
N LYS A 266 6.66 1.38 19.50
CA LYS A 266 5.30 1.28 18.96
C LYS A 266 5.01 -0.12 18.40
N GLY A 267 3.73 -0.50 18.38
CA GLY A 267 3.25 -1.80 17.90
C GLY A 267 2.59 -2.63 19.01
N THR A 268 2.08 -3.81 18.63
CA THR A 268 1.33 -4.69 19.52
C THR A 268 2.23 -5.41 20.52
N ASN A 269 1.99 -5.20 21.81
CA ASN A 269 2.52 -6.02 22.89
C ASN A 269 1.88 -7.43 22.84
N VAL A 270 2.55 -8.46 23.37
CA VAL A 270 2.08 -9.87 23.28
C VAL A 270 0.65 -10.04 23.79
N VAL A 271 0.33 -9.42 24.93
CA VAL A 271 -1.01 -9.45 25.53
C VAL A 271 -2.05 -8.82 24.60
N GLU A 272 -1.70 -7.70 23.97
CA GLU A 272 -2.56 -7.02 23.00
C GLU A 272 -2.73 -7.87 21.74
N GLY A 273 -1.67 -8.54 21.28
CA GLY A 273 -1.72 -9.47 20.15
C GLY A 273 -2.63 -10.67 20.42
N VAL A 274 -2.58 -11.25 21.62
CA VAL A 274 -3.48 -12.32 22.06
C VAL A 274 -4.92 -11.81 22.18
N ARG A 275 -5.12 -10.60 22.70
CA ARG A 275 -6.45 -9.98 22.78
C ARG A 275 -7.05 -9.73 21.40
N ILE A 276 -6.26 -9.21 20.47
CA ILE A 276 -6.65 -9.01 19.06
C ILE A 276 -6.99 -10.33 18.41
N ALA A 277 -6.17 -11.38 18.64
CA ALA A 277 -6.44 -12.73 18.18
C ALA A 277 -7.79 -13.27 18.68
N ILE A 278 -8.08 -13.12 19.98
CA ILE A 278 -9.34 -13.54 20.59
C ILE A 278 -10.51 -12.72 20.03
N ASN A 279 -10.39 -11.40 19.95
CA ASN A 279 -11.44 -10.54 19.40
C ASN A 279 -11.71 -10.84 17.93
N LEU A 280 -10.67 -11.05 17.12
CA LEU A 280 -10.81 -11.52 15.73
C LEU A 280 -11.55 -12.84 15.65
N MET A 281 -11.20 -13.81 16.49
CA MET A 281 -11.91 -15.10 16.55
C MET A 281 -13.38 -14.90 16.88
N LEU A 282 -13.71 -14.09 17.89
CA LEU A 282 -15.08 -13.82 18.30
C LEU A 282 -15.85 -13.09 17.19
N ASP A 283 -15.32 -11.98 16.68
CA ASP A 283 -15.95 -11.20 15.60
C ASP A 283 -16.19 -12.04 14.35
N LEU A 284 -15.27 -12.95 14.01
CA LEU A 284 -15.40 -13.83 12.84
C LEU A 284 -16.35 -15.02 13.08
N LEU A 285 -16.50 -15.50 14.33
CA LEU A 285 -17.46 -16.55 14.70
C LEU A 285 -18.89 -16.02 14.83
N PHE A 286 -19.07 -14.78 15.27
CA PHE A 286 -20.38 -14.17 15.51
C PHE A 286 -20.89 -13.27 14.37
N ARG A 287 -20.07 -13.02 13.33
CA ARG A 287 -20.54 -12.47 12.04
C ARG A 287 -21.35 -13.52 11.28
N ARG A 288 -22.65 -13.59 11.58
CA ARG A 288 -23.67 -14.11 10.66
C ARG A 288 -24.09 -13.04 9.67
#